data_AF-A0A081BZ15-F1
#
_entry.id   AF-A0A081BZ15-F1
#
_cell.length_a   1.000
_cell.length_b   1.000
_cell.length_c   1.000
_cell.angle_alpha   90.00
_cell.angle_beta   90.00
_cell.angle_gamma   90.00
#
_symmetry.space_group_name_H-M   'P 1'
#
loop_
_entity.id
_entity.type
_entity.pdbx_description
1 polymer ?
#
loop_
_entity_poly.entity_id
_entity_poly.type
_entity_poly.pdbx_seq_one_letter_code
_entity_poly.pdbx_strand_id
1 'polypeptide(L)'
;MEHLFLAEPSGYSFNAIFESEKILHGLVGAWWFFGLFVVFAVFNTILGEEFFFRGVLLPKMEGVFGRWNWVANGVLHGFWHVHQPWGIPGSVIASVFLYAFPSWHFRSTWMGVIVHSVQSVFLAFLILGVVLSLA
;
A
#
# COMPACT_ATOMS: atom_id res chain seq x y z
N MET A 1 26.06 -8.05 -15.48
CA MET A 1 24.91 -8.71 -14.84
C MET A 1 23.68 -8.01 -15.35
N GLU A 2 22.81 -8.72 -16.05
CA GLU A 2 21.56 -8.16 -16.56
C GLU A 2 20.64 -7.87 -15.36
N HIS A 3 20.40 -6.59 -15.08
CA HIS A 3 19.34 -6.22 -14.15
C HIS A 3 18.01 -6.53 -14.84
N LEU A 4 17.41 -7.67 -14.51
CA LEU A 4 16.06 -7.99 -14.96
C LEU A 4 15.15 -6.86 -14.49
N PHE A 5 14.46 -6.19 -15.41
CA PHE A 5 13.58 -5.04 -15.09
C PHE A 5 12.50 -5.36 -14.03
N LEU A 6 12.18 -6.64 -13.86
CA LEU A 6 11.21 -7.15 -12.90
C LEU A 6 11.83 -7.67 -11.60
N ALA A 7 13.15 -7.62 -11.44
CA ALA A 7 13.82 -7.96 -10.19
C ALA A 7 13.95 -6.72 -9.30
N GLU A 8 13.70 -6.89 -8.00
CA GLU A 8 13.90 -5.83 -7.02
C GLU A 8 15.40 -5.47 -6.93
N PRO A 9 15.79 -4.19 -7.13
CA PRO A 9 17.17 -3.76 -7.02
C PRO A 9 17.68 -3.82 -5.57
N SER A 10 18.98 -4.07 -5.40
CA SER A 10 19.64 -4.03 -4.09
C SER A 10 19.49 -2.66 -3.43
N GLY A 11 19.08 -2.63 -2.16
CA GLY A 11 18.89 -1.41 -1.38
C GLY A 11 17.52 -0.73 -1.53
N TYR A 12 16.63 -1.27 -2.39
CA TYR A 12 15.24 -0.80 -2.51
C TYR A 12 14.26 -1.59 -1.63
N SER A 13 14.76 -2.62 -0.93
CA SER A 13 13.95 -3.37 0.02
C SER A 13 13.52 -2.50 1.17
N PHE A 14 12.22 -2.51 1.44
CA PHE A 14 11.65 -1.84 2.59
C PHE A 14 12.26 -2.35 3.92
N ASN A 15 12.68 -3.61 3.98
CA ASN A 15 13.30 -4.20 5.16
C ASN A 15 14.66 -3.59 5.51
N ALA A 16 15.33 -2.93 4.56
CA ALA A 16 16.65 -2.32 4.78
C ALA A 16 16.66 -1.29 5.92
N ILE A 17 15.51 -0.66 6.21
CA ILE A 17 15.36 0.27 7.34
C ILE A 17 15.46 -0.47 8.67
N PHE A 18 14.80 -1.62 8.80
CA PHE A 18 14.76 -2.42 10.02
C PHE A 18 16.00 -3.29 10.21
N GLU A 19 16.77 -3.54 9.15
CA GLU A 19 18.05 -4.24 9.22
C GLU A 19 19.21 -3.33 9.66
N SER A 20 19.00 -2.01 9.69
CA SER A 20 20.04 -1.04 10.05
C SER A 20 19.93 -0.56 11.49
N GLU A 21 20.73 -1.15 12.39
CA GLU A 21 20.81 -0.72 13.80
C GLU A 21 21.06 0.79 13.94
N LYS A 22 21.90 1.36 13.07
CA LYS A 22 22.19 2.80 13.05
C LYS A 22 20.93 3.64 12.78
N ILE A 23 20.08 3.22 11.85
CA ILE A 23 18.82 3.93 11.56
C ILE A 23 17.85 3.76 12.73
N LEU A 24 17.69 2.53 13.23
CA LEU A 24 16.79 2.24 14.34
C LEU A 24 17.14 3.06 15.60
N HIS A 25 18.42 3.10 15.98
CA HIS A 25 18.89 3.91 17.11
C HIS A 25 18.60 5.41 16.93
N GLY A 26 18.70 5.92 15.69
CA GLY A 26 18.39 7.32 15.39
C GLY A 26 16.90 7.66 15.47
N LEU A 27 16.02 6.66 15.45
CA LEU A 27 14.57 6.82 15.53
C LEU A 27 14.01 6.69 16.96
N VAL A 28 14.82 6.26 17.93
CA VAL A 28 14.42 6.24 19.35
C VAL A 28 14.03 7.65 19.81
N GLY A 29 12.81 7.80 20.34
CA GLY A 29 12.25 9.09 20.75
C GLY A 29 11.84 10.02 19.61
N ALA A 30 11.97 9.62 18.33
CA ALA A 30 11.65 10.43 17.16
C ALA A 30 10.13 10.48 16.87
N TRP A 31 9.34 11.04 17.80
CA TRP A 31 7.89 11.17 17.65
C TRP A 31 7.43 11.91 16.38
N TRP A 32 8.24 12.85 15.89
CA TRP A 32 7.98 13.55 14.64
C TRP A 32 7.92 12.59 13.44
N PHE A 33 8.76 11.55 13.43
CA PHE A 33 8.81 10.55 12.37
C PHE A 33 7.57 9.66 12.41
N PHE A 34 7.16 9.23 13.61
CA PHE A 34 5.92 8.49 13.78
C PHE A 34 4.69 9.31 13.34
N GLY A 35 4.62 10.59 13.74
CA GLY A 35 3.55 11.49 13.30
C GLY A 35 3.54 11.67 11.78
N LEU A 36 4.71 11.86 11.16
CA LEU A 36 4.84 11.94 9.71
C LEU A 36 4.38 10.66 9.02
N PHE A 37 4.74 9.49 9.56
CA PHE A 37 4.30 8.20 9.03
C PHE A 37 2.78 8.03 9.11
N VAL A 38 2.14 8.40 10.23
CA VAL A 38 0.68 8.32 10.37
C VAL A 38 -0.02 9.21 9.35
N VAL A 39 0.45 10.44 9.17
CA VAL A 39 -0.08 11.35 8.14
C VAL A 39 0.12 10.74 6.75
N PHE A 40 1.33 10.27 6.44
CA PHE A 40 1.62 9.58 5.18
C PHE A 40 0.66 8.40 4.95
N ALA A 41 0.45 7.52 5.93
CA ALA A 41 -0.42 6.36 5.83
C ALA A 41 -1.88 6.73 5.53
N VAL A 42 -2.41 7.78 6.18
CA VAL A 42 -3.78 8.26 5.94
C VAL A 42 -3.90 8.80 4.51
N PHE A 43 -2.95 9.61 4.06
CA PHE A 43 -2.98 10.22 2.74
C PHE A 43 -2.65 9.23 1.61
N ASN A 44 -1.78 8.25 1.85
CA ASN A 44 -1.43 7.23 0.87
C ASN A 44 -2.55 6.20 0.73
N THR A 45 -2.93 5.51 1.81
CA THR A 45 -3.85 4.38 1.73
C THR A 45 -5.31 4.84 1.64
N ILE A 46 -5.76 5.69 2.58
CA ILE A 46 -7.20 6.00 2.72
C ILE A 46 -7.62 7.05 1.70
N LEU A 47 -7.02 8.24 1.75
CA LEU A 47 -7.43 9.38 0.93
C LEU A 47 -6.86 9.33 -0.49
N GLY A 48 -5.72 8.68 -0.67
CA GLY A 48 -5.07 8.50 -1.96
C GLY A 48 -5.68 7.31 -2.67
N GLU A 49 -5.18 6.11 -2.35
CA GLU A 49 -5.45 4.90 -3.12
C GLU A 49 -6.90 4.42 -3.00
N GLU A 50 -7.41 4.16 -1.80
CA GLU A 50 -8.75 3.58 -1.66
C GLU A 50 -9.87 4.55 -2.00
N PHE A 51 -9.77 5.81 -1.56
CA PHE A 51 -10.75 6.83 -1.94
C PHE A 51 -10.80 7.03 -3.47
N PHE A 52 -9.65 7.19 -4.13
CA PHE A 52 -9.63 7.41 -5.56
C PHE A 52 -10.07 6.16 -6.34
N PHE A 53 -9.46 5.01 -6.10
CA PHE A 53 -9.71 3.82 -6.91
C PHE A 53 -11.05 3.17 -6.58
N ARG A 54 -11.40 2.99 -5.30
CA ARG A 54 -12.60 2.24 -4.90
C ARG A 54 -13.79 3.16 -4.65
N GLY A 55 -13.54 4.35 -4.11
CA GLY A 55 -14.59 5.36 -3.86
C GLY A 55 -15.05 6.09 -5.13
N VAL A 56 -14.11 6.60 -5.93
CA VAL A 56 -14.43 7.45 -7.09
C VAL A 56 -14.44 6.68 -8.40
N LEU A 57 -13.42 5.87 -8.67
CA LEU A 57 -13.19 5.31 -9.99
C LEU A 57 -14.00 4.03 -10.25
N LEU A 58 -13.97 3.07 -9.32
CA LEU A 58 -14.66 1.77 -9.45
C LEU A 58 -16.16 1.88 -9.81
N PRO A 59 -16.96 2.76 -9.16
CA PRO A 59 -18.37 2.94 -9.54
C PRO A 59 -18.56 3.46 -10.97
N LYS A 60 -17.66 4.32 -11.44
CA LYS A 60 -17.72 4.91 -12.79
C LYS A 60 -17.28 3.94 -13.88
N MET A 61 -16.49 2.93 -13.52
CA MET A 61 -15.98 1.93 -14.45
C MET A 61 -17.05 0.92 -14.90
N GLU A 62 -18.20 0.84 -14.22
CA GLU A 62 -19.30 -0.07 -14.60
C GLU A 62 -19.81 0.22 -16.03
N GLY A 63 -19.87 1.49 -16.44
CA GLY A 63 -20.34 1.86 -17.79
C GLY A 63 -19.43 1.42 -18.93
N VAL A 64 -18.15 1.13 -18.65
CA VAL A 64 -17.15 0.73 -19.67
C VAL A 64 -16.85 -0.77 -19.59
N PHE A 65 -16.70 -1.30 -18.38
CA PHE A 65 -16.25 -2.67 -18.13
C PHE A 65 -17.36 -3.62 -17.65
N GLY A 66 -18.57 -3.10 -17.39
CA GLY A 66 -19.70 -3.88 -16.89
C GLY A 66 -19.35 -4.62 -15.59
N ARG A 67 -19.72 -5.91 -15.53
CA ARG A 67 -19.45 -6.80 -14.38
C ARG A 67 -17.96 -7.03 -14.07
N TRP A 68 -17.07 -6.67 -14.99
CA TRP A 68 -15.62 -6.83 -14.83
C TRP A 68 -14.92 -5.54 -14.37
N ASN A 69 -15.69 -4.50 -14.02
CA ASN A 69 -15.16 -3.23 -13.53
C ASN A 69 -14.20 -3.38 -12.34
N TRP A 70 -14.44 -4.32 -11.43
CA TRP A 70 -13.55 -4.60 -10.30
C TRP A 70 -12.20 -5.18 -10.71
N VAL A 71 -12.16 -6.05 -11.73
CA VAL A 71 -10.90 -6.56 -12.28
C VAL A 71 -10.12 -5.43 -12.94
N ALA A 72 -10.78 -4.65 -13.81
CA ALA A 72 -10.16 -3.52 -14.49
C ALA A 72 -9.61 -2.49 -13.48
N ASN A 73 -10.37 -2.20 -12.42
CA ASN A 73 -9.96 -1.30 -11.35
C ASN A 73 -8.73 -1.84 -10.60
N GLY A 74 -8.75 -3.12 -10.22
CA GLY A 74 -7.62 -3.74 -9.54
C GLY A 74 -6.36 -3.81 -10.40
N VAL A 75 -6.47 -4.10 -11.69
CA VAL A 75 -5.35 -4.09 -12.64
C VAL A 75 -4.77 -2.68 -12.76
N LEU A 76 -5.62 -1.67 -12.95
CA LEU A 76 -5.19 -0.28 -13.05
C LEU A 76 -4.49 0.18 -11.77
N HIS A 77 -5.01 -0.21 -10.60
CA HIS A 77 -4.36 0.04 -9.31
C HIS A 77 -3.02 -0.68 -9.18
N GLY A 78 -2.88 -1.91 -9.67
CA GLY A 78 -1.59 -2.60 -9.71
C GLY A 78 -0.56 -1.83 -10.55
N PHE A 79 -0.96 -1.31 -11.71
CA PHE A 79 -0.10 -0.46 -12.54
C PHE A 79 0.15 0.94 -11.98
N TRP A 80 -0.61 1.41 -10.98
CA TRP A 80 -0.27 2.63 -10.23
C TRP A 80 1.15 2.57 -9.63
N HIS A 81 1.66 1.34 -9.43
CA HIS A 81 2.99 1.06 -8.88
C HIS A 81 4.08 1.01 -9.96
N VAL A 82 3.95 1.75 -11.08
CA VAL A 82 4.98 1.84 -12.13
C VAL A 82 6.36 2.27 -11.63
N HIS A 83 6.43 2.94 -10.48
CA HIS A 83 7.68 3.33 -9.83
C HIS A 83 8.42 2.16 -9.16
N GLN A 84 7.75 1.02 -8.96
CA GLN A 84 8.30 -0.24 -8.46
C GLN A 84 7.85 -1.40 -9.36
N PRO A 85 8.36 -1.50 -10.60
CA PRO A 85 7.86 -2.45 -11.61
C PRO A 85 7.93 -3.91 -11.16
N TRP A 86 8.91 -4.27 -10.33
CA TRP A 86 9.06 -5.59 -9.72
C TRP A 86 7.89 -5.97 -8.80
N GLY A 87 7.21 -5.00 -8.20
CA GLY A 87 6.05 -5.21 -7.33
C GLY A 87 4.72 -5.33 -8.06
N ILE A 88 4.63 -4.87 -9.32
CA ILE A 88 3.37 -4.78 -10.08
C ILE A 88 2.59 -6.11 -10.12
N PRO A 89 3.22 -7.28 -10.39
CA PRO A 89 2.47 -8.54 -10.44
C PRO A 89 1.75 -8.85 -9.11
N GLY A 90 2.44 -8.66 -7.99
CA GLY A 90 1.87 -8.83 -6.65
C GLY A 90 0.78 -7.79 -6.37
N SER A 91 1.04 -6.52 -6.71
CA SER A 91 0.09 -5.44 -6.55
C SER A 91 -1.19 -5.68 -7.35
N VAL A 92 -1.11 -6.16 -8.60
CA VAL A 92 -2.31 -6.50 -9.39
C VAL A 92 -3.15 -7.57 -8.69
N ILE A 93 -2.52 -8.67 -8.25
CA ILE A 93 -3.23 -9.76 -7.57
C ILE A 93 -3.92 -9.25 -6.30
N ALA A 94 -3.18 -8.57 -5.42
CA ALA A 94 -3.74 -8.00 -4.21
C ALA A 94 -4.86 -6.99 -4.50
N SER A 95 -4.65 -6.11 -5.47
CA SER A 95 -5.61 -5.05 -5.82
C SER A 95 -6.92 -5.58 -6.37
N VAL A 96 -6.85 -6.62 -7.19
CA VAL A 96 -8.01 -7.28 -7.79
C VAL A 96 -8.80 -8.03 -6.72
N PHE A 97 -8.14 -8.89 -5.94
CA PHE A 97 -8.84 -9.84 -5.07
C PHE A 97 -9.04 -9.36 -3.64
N LEU A 98 -8.09 -8.61 -3.08
CA LEU A 98 -8.13 -8.18 -1.67
C LEU A 98 -8.80 -6.81 -1.51
N TYR A 99 -8.74 -5.94 -2.51
CA TYR A 99 -9.25 -4.57 -2.41
C TYR A 99 -10.48 -4.33 -3.29
N ALA A 100 -10.37 -4.53 -4.61
CA ALA A 100 -11.43 -4.18 -5.55
C ALA A 100 -12.61 -5.16 -5.50
N PHE A 101 -12.36 -6.48 -5.49
CA PHE A 101 -13.41 -7.49 -5.41
C PHE A 101 -14.33 -7.31 -4.20
N PRO A 102 -13.85 -7.24 -2.94
CA PRO A 102 -14.74 -7.08 -1.80
C PRO A 102 -15.40 -5.70 -1.79
N SER A 103 -14.72 -4.63 -2.22
CA SER A 103 -15.33 -3.30 -2.33
C SER A 103 -16.48 -3.28 -3.33
N TRP A 104 -16.35 -3.99 -4.46
CA TRP A 104 -17.38 -4.17 -5.47
C TRP A 104 -18.52 -5.06 -4.97
N HIS A 105 -18.21 -6.20 -4.36
CA HIS A 105 -19.19 -7.19 -3.91
C HIS A 105 -20.08 -6.64 -2.79
N PHE A 106 -19.47 -6.00 -1.78
CA PHE A 106 -20.19 -5.41 -0.65
C PHE A 106 -20.62 -3.95 -0.90
N ARG A 107 -20.30 -3.39 -2.07
CA ARG A 107 -20.56 -1.99 -2.45
C ARG A 107 -20.11 -0.99 -1.39
N SER A 108 -18.92 -1.22 -0.83
CA SER A 108 -18.39 -0.43 0.27
C SER A 108 -16.89 -0.28 0.14
N THR A 109 -16.43 0.97 -0.01
CA THR A 109 -15.00 1.32 -0.01
C THR A 109 -14.31 0.93 1.29
N TRP A 110 -15.05 0.79 2.40
CA TRP A 110 -14.50 0.35 3.68
C TRP A 110 -13.86 -1.03 3.61
N MET A 111 -14.33 -1.91 2.72
CA MET A 111 -13.71 -3.22 2.54
C MET A 111 -12.26 -3.09 2.07
N GLY A 112 -12.02 -2.26 1.05
CA GLY A 112 -10.68 -1.94 0.58
C GLY A 112 -9.87 -1.19 1.64
N VAL A 113 -10.43 -0.16 2.27
CA VAL A 113 -9.76 0.63 3.32
C VAL A 113 -9.26 -0.24 4.46
N ILE A 114 -10.09 -1.13 5.00
CA ILE A 114 -9.70 -1.97 6.14
C ILE A 114 -8.56 -2.89 5.74
N VAL A 115 -8.70 -3.64 4.64
CA VAL A 115 -7.70 -4.64 4.23
C VAL A 115 -6.38 -3.96 3.83
N HIS A 116 -6.45 -2.88 3.06
CA HIS A 116 -5.27 -2.14 2.61
C HIS A 116 -4.55 -1.45 3.77
N SER A 117 -5.30 -0.94 4.76
CA SER A 117 -4.70 -0.29 5.94
C SER A 117 -4.01 -1.26 6.90
N VAL A 118 -4.19 -2.59 6.78
CA VAL A 118 -3.50 -3.57 7.64
C VAL A 118 -1.98 -3.37 7.59
N GLN A 119 -1.42 -3.16 6.40
CA GLN A 119 0.01 -2.90 6.23
C GLN A 119 0.42 -1.63 6.97
N SER A 120 -0.31 -0.53 6.78
CA SER A 120 -0.03 0.76 7.43
C SER A 120 -0.12 0.68 8.95
N VAL A 121 -1.12 -0.04 9.49
CA VAL A 121 -1.27 -0.26 10.93
C VAL A 121 -0.13 -1.11 11.48
N PHE A 122 0.22 -2.20 10.79
CA PHE A 122 1.35 -3.05 11.18
C PHE A 122 2.66 -2.25 11.26
N LEU A 123 2.95 -1.45 10.22
CA LEU A 123 4.13 -0.58 10.19
C LEU A 123 4.08 0.50 11.26
N ALA A 124 2.90 1.08 11.56
CA ALA A 124 2.75 2.03 12.64
C ALA A 124 3.19 1.41 13.98
N PHE A 125 2.79 0.16 14.27
CA PHE A 125 3.21 -0.54 15.48
C PHE A 125 4.71 -0.81 15.53
N LEU A 126 5.33 -1.21 14.41
CA LEU A 126 6.77 -1.39 14.36
C LEU A 126 7.53 -0.09 14.62
N ILE A 127 7.14 1.00 13.95
CA ILE A 127 7.74 2.32 14.14
C ILE A 127 7.54 2.81 15.57
N LEU A 128 6.34 2.62 16.13
CA LEU A 128 6.04 2.97 17.51
C LEU A 128 6.93 2.19 18.50
N GLY A 129 7.14 0.89 18.27
CA GLY A 129 8.05 0.07 19.06
C GLY A 129 9.48 0.62 19.07
N VAL A 130 10.00 1.01 17.90
CA VAL A 130 11.33 1.65 17.77
C VAL A 130 11.37 3.00 18.49
N VAL A 131 10.37 3.86 18.30
CA VAL A 131 10.30 5.18 18.95
C VAL A 131 10.26 5.05 20.48
N LEU A 132 9.61 4.02 20.99
CA LEU A 132 9.52 3.72 22.42
C LEU A 132 10.72 2.93 22.96
N SER A 133 11.71 2.57 22.13
CA SER A 133 12.84 1.70 22.50
C SER A 133 12.42 0.31 23.01
N LEU A 134 11.36 -0.26 22.43
CA LEU A 134 10.84 -1.60 22.76
C LEU A 134 11.32 -2.70 21.79
N ALA A 135 12.07 -2.32 20.76
CA ALA A 135 12.57 -3.18 19.70
C ALA A 135 14.10 -3.14 19.65
#